data_AF-Q66GK4-F1
#
_entry.id   AF-Q66GK4-F1
#
_cell.length_a   1.000
_cell.length_b   1.000
_cell.length_c   1.000
_cell.angle_alpha   90.00
_cell.angle_beta   90.00
_cell.angle_gamma   90.00
#
_symmetry.space_group_name_H-M   'P 1'
#
loop_
_entity.id
_entity.type
_entity.pdbx_description
1 polymer ?
#
loop_
_entity_poly.entity_id
_entity_poly.type
_entity_poly.pdbx_seq_one_letter_code
_entity_poly.pdbx_strand_id
1 'polypeptide(L)'
;MQHKEMASRASEVIKYVTKSPATLSLEAGIYLHAVETMSSMRFGFQDVELFFFKPNLSVLLNLIGLIYCIQHLKPRREQVVDVLRQCGISEQLVWVKWLTLGRWSGGSRMRDDIVSRQVSLVDVVTGKEETVLRVLQRGVVHEVLRVCISTVDLACAPCSSSTIRNY
;
A
#
# COMPACT_ATOMS: atom_id res chain seq x y z
N MET A 1 9.93 -4.07 -28.75
CA MET A 1 9.98 -5.36 -28.02
C MET A 1 9.75 -5.17 -26.52
N GLN A 2 10.33 -4.12 -25.89
CA GLN A 2 10.20 -3.77 -24.46
C GLN A 2 8.77 -3.67 -23.89
N HIS A 3 7.81 -3.05 -24.59
CA HIS A 3 6.46 -2.84 -24.04
C HIS A 3 5.66 -4.13 -23.80
N LYS A 4 5.85 -5.17 -24.63
CA LYS A 4 5.15 -6.46 -24.44
C LYS A 4 5.68 -7.22 -23.23
N GLU A 5 6.98 -7.12 -22.97
CA GLU A 5 7.63 -7.73 -21.81
C GLU A 5 7.18 -7.05 -20.51
N MET A 6 7.20 -5.72 -20.45
CA MET A 6 6.73 -4.98 -19.27
C MET A 6 5.23 -5.19 -19.02
N ALA A 7 4.42 -5.26 -20.08
CA ALA A 7 3.01 -5.61 -19.94
C ALA A 7 2.81 -7.02 -19.35
N SER A 8 3.64 -7.99 -19.74
CA SER A 8 3.60 -9.35 -19.17
C SER A 8 3.96 -9.33 -17.69
N ARG A 9 5.05 -8.64 -17.32
CA ARG A 9 5.48 -8.47 -15.91
C ARG A 9 4.40 -7.78 -15.08
N ALA A 10 3.78 -6.73 -15.63
CA ALA A 10 2.72 -5.99 -14.94
C ALA A 10 1.51 -6.89 -14.73
N SER A 11 1.15 -7.69 -15.73
CA SER A 11 0.07 -8.67 -15.61
C SER A 11 0.35 -9.70 -14.52
N GLU A 12 1.61 -10.09 -14.30
CA GLU A 12 1.98 -11.04 -13.24
C GLU A 12 1.75 -10.44 -11.86
N VAL A 13 2.22 -9.21 -11.62
CA VAL A 13 2.01 -8.48 -10.36
C VAL A 13 0.52 -8.25 -10.11
N ILE A 14 -0.22 -7.79 -11.11
CA ILE A 14 -1.67 -7.56 -11.00
C ILE A 14 -2.38 -8.87 -10.65
N LYS A 15 -2.06 -9.97 -11.34
CA LYS A 15 -2.64 -11.30 -11.05
C LYS A 15 -2.32 -11.79 -9.65
N TYR A 16 -1.10 -11.54 -9.17
CA TYR A 16 -0.70 -11.91 -7.81
C TYR A 16 -1.57 -11.17 -6.78
N VAL A 17 -1.74 -9.86 -6.93
CA VAL A 17 -2.55 -9.04 -6.01
C VAL A 17 -4.04 -9.39 -6.11
N THR A 18 -4.58 -9.61 -7.31
CA THR A 18 -6.01 -9.90 -7.48
C THR A 18 -6.40 -11.32 -7.05
N LYS A 19 -5.46 -12.27 -7.03
CA LYS A 19 -5.68 -13.62 -6.48
C LYS A 19 -5.66 -13.66 -4.95
N SER A 20 -5.30 -12.56 -4.29
CA SER A 20 -5.33 -12.48 -2.83
C SER A 20 -6.76 -12.76 -2.31
N PRO A 21 -6.92 -13.55 -1.23
CA PRO A 21 -8.23 -14.00 -0.75
C PRO A 21 -9.17 -12.87 -0.31
N ALA A 22 -8.66 -11.66 -0.13
CA ALA A 22 -9.43 -10.48 0.22
C ALA A 22 -9.44 -9.48 -0.94
N THR A 23 -10.48 -9.55 -1.77
CA THR A 23 -10.66 -8.67 -2.95
C THR A 23 -10.77 -7.18 -2.58
N LEU A 24 -11.17 -6.89 -1.34
CA LEU A 24 -11.38 -5.53 -0.82
C LEU A 24 -10.29 -5.05 0.13
N SER A 25 -9.35 -5.91 0.55
CA SER A 25 -8.30 -5.53 1.49
C SER A 25 -7.00 -6.33 1.32
N LEU A 26 -5.85 -5.69 1.53
CA LEU A 26 -4.55 -6.33 1.46
C LEU A 26 -3.75 -6.05 2.73
N GLU A 27 -3.11 -7.08 3.28
CA GLU A 27 -2.14 -6.91 4.35
C GLU A 27 -0.79 -6.43 3.81
N ALA A 28 0.01 -5.79 4.68
CA ALA A 28 1.37 -5.33 4.40
C ALA A 28 2.23 -6.35 3.68
N GLY A 29 2.23 -7.61 4.14
CA GLY A 29 3.03 -8.65 3.50
C GLY A 29 2.72 -8.84 2.02
N ILE A 30 1.44 -8.73 1.62
CA ILE A 30 1.03 -8.93 0.23
C ILE A 30 1.40 -7.73 -0.63
N TYR A 31 1.04 -6.51 -0.21
CA TYR A 31 1.29 -5.34 -1.05
C TYR A 31 2.79 -4.96 -1.08
N LEU A 32 3.54 -5.14 0.02
CA LEU A 32 4.98 -4.92 0.03
C LEU A 32 5.72 -5.96 -0.81
N HIS A 33 5.28 -7.23 -0.79
CA HIS A 33 5.82 -8.23 -1.70
C HIS A 33 5.60 -7.84 -3.17
N ALA A 34 4.43 -7.28 -3.51
CA ALA A 34 4.18 -6.77 -4.86
C ALA A 34 5.13 -5.61 -5.22
N VAL A 35 5.37 -4.67 -4.30
CA VAL A 35 6.31 -3.56 -4.48
C VAL A 35 7.75 -4.07 -4.72
N GLU A 36 8.22 -5.02 -3.93
CA GLU A 36 9.55 -5.63 -4.11
C GLU A 36 9.63 -6.45 -5.40
N THR A 37 8.54 -7.12 -5.79
CA THR A 37 8.45 -7.83 -7.07
C THR A 37 8.60 -6.85 -8.23
N MET A 38 7.90 -5.70 -8.20
CA MET A 38 8.08 -4.64 -9.19
C MET A 38 9.53 -4.12 -9.22
N SER A 39 10.18 -3.99 -8.07
CA SER A 39 11.60 -3.59 -7.98
C SER A 39 12.52 -4.60 -8.67
N SER A 40 12.37 -5.89 -8.36
CA SER A 40 13.16 -6.96 -8.99
C SER A 40 12.91 -7.06 -10.51
N MET A 41 11.69 -6.76 -10.95
CA MET A 41 11.29 -6.69 -12.35
C MET A 41 11.72 -5.39 -13.06
N ARG A 42 12.36 -4.45 -12.34
CA ARG A 42 12.93 -3.19 -12.84
C ARG A 42 11.93 -2.30 -13.58
N PHE A 43 10.74 -2.12 -13.00
CA PHE A 43 9.77 -1.17 -13.53
C PHE A 43 10.32 0.26 -13.57
N GLY A 44 10.19 0.96 -14.69
CA GLY A 44 10.42 2.39 -14.76
C GLY A 44 9.18 3.18 -14.33
N PHE A 45 9.34 4.49 -14.11
CA PHE A 45 8.21 5.36 -13.75
C PHE A 45 7.12 5.36 -14.83
N GLN A 46 7.52 5.39 -16.11
CA GLN A 46 6.60 5.31 -17.25
C GLN A 46 5.87 3.97 -17.32
N ASP A 47 6.50 2.86 -16.88
CA ASP A 47 5.84 1.57 -16.83
C ASP A 47 4.76 1.57 -15.72
N VAL A 48 5.04 2.16 -14.56
CA VAL A 48 4.07 2.29 -13.47
C VAL A 48 2.88 3.15 -13.91
N GLU A 49 3.15 4.29 -14.53
CA GLU A 49 2.11 5.15 -15.13
C GLU A 49 1.26 4.37 -16.13
N LEU A 50 1.90 3.66 -17.07
CA LEU A 50 1.20 2.95 -18.14
C LEU A 50 0.41 1.73 -17.66
N PHE A 51 0.85 1.04 -16.61
CA PHE A 51 0.26 -0.25 -16.20
C PHE A 51 -0.48 -0.22 -14.88
N PHE A 52 -0.10 0.65 -13.94
CA PHE A 52 -0.65 0.68 -12.59
C PHE A 52 -1.48 1.93 -12.30
N PHE A 53 -1.33 3.04 -13.04
CA PHE A 53 -2.13 4.24 -12.82
C PHE A 53 -3.30 4.31 -13.80
N LYS A 54 -4.32 3.48 -13.55
CA LYS A 54 -5.52 3.46 -14.38
C LYS A 54 -6.80 3.53 -13.55
N PRO A 55 -7.80 4.29 -14.02
CA PRO A 55 -9.07 4.41 -13.30
C PRO A 55 -9.87 3.11 -13.28
N ASN A 56 -9.63 2.19 -14.23
CA ASN A 56 -10.28 0.87 -14.27
C ASN A 56 -9.58 -0.21 -13.43
N LEU A 57 -8.44 0.10 -12.81
CA LEU A 57 -7.80 -0.78 -11.82
C LEU A 57 -8.30 -0.46 -10.43
N SER A 58 -8.19 -1.43 -9.52
CA SER A 58 -8.45 -1.21 -8.10
C SER A 58 -7.54 -0.11 -7.55
N VAL A 59 -8.09 0.76 -6.70
CA VAL A 59 -7.30 1.77 -5.97
C VAL A 59 -6.15 1.15 -5.17
N LEU A 60 -6.25 -0.12 -4.77
CA LEU A 60 -5.16 -0.83 -4.09
C LEU A 60 -3.97 -1.08 -5.03
N LEU A 61 -4.23 -1.39 -6.30
CA LEU A 61 -3.17 -1.53 -7.32
C LEU A 61 -2.55 -0.17 -7.65
N ASN A 62 -3.39 0.87 -7.78
CA ASN A 62 -2.92 2.25 -7.95
C ASN A 62 -2.00 2.66 -6.78
N LEU A 63 -2.39 2.33 -5.54
CA LEU A 63 -1.59 2.60 -4.33
C LEU A 63 -0.27 1.80 -4.32
N ILE A 64 -0.27 0.53 -4.72
CA ILE A 64 0.96 -0.27 -4.84
C ILE A 64 1.95 0.38 -5.80
N GLY A 65 1.47 0.79 -6.98
CA GLY A 65 2.29 1.53 -7.94
C GLY A 65 2.83 2.84 -7.35
N LEU A 66 2.00 3.53 -6.57
CA LEU A 66 2.38 4.77 -5.91
C LEU A 66 3.47 4.57 -4.84
N ILE A 67 3.31 3.57 -3.97
CA ILE A 67 4.31 3.22 -2.95
C ILE A 67 5.63 2.87 -3.61
N TYR A 68 5.59 2.06 -4.68
CA TYR A 68 6.78 1.72 -5.47
C TYR A 68 7.49 2.95 -6.03
N CYS A 69 6.75 3.88 -6.66
CA CYS A 69 7.30 5.13 -7.16
C CYS A 69 8.03 5.92 -6.06
N ILE A 70 7.39 6.10 -4.90
CA ILE A 70 7.95 6.90 -3.81
C ILE A 70 9.18 6.23 -3.19
N GLN A 71 9.16 4.90 -3.02
CA GLN A 71 10.23 4.16 -2.33
C GLN A 71 11.45 3.90 -3.23
N HIS A 72 11.20 3.39 -4.44
CA HIS A 72 12.24 2.81 -5.29
C HIS A 72 12.67 3.76 -6.42
N LEU A 73 11.75 4.52 -7.00
CA LEU A 73 12.03 5.39 -8.15
C LEU A 73 12.38 6.84 -7.77
N LYS A 74 11.83 7.32 -6.65
CA LYS A 74 12.05 8.67 -6.10
C LYS A 74 11.92 9.81 -7.14
N PRO A 75 10.86 9.85 -7.96
CA PRO A 75 10.58 10.98 -8.84
C PRO A 75 10.27 12.25 -8.02
N ARG A 76 10.22 13.39 -8.70
CA ARG A 76 9.76 14.65 -8.06
C ARG A 76 8.29 14.52 -7.66
N ARG A 77 7.92 15.07 -6.49
CA ARG A 77 6.54 14.96 -5.97
C ARG A 77 5.53 15.57 -6.94
N GLU A 78 5.88 16.71 -7.53
CA GLU A 78 5.04 17.44 -8.49
C GLU A 78 4.73 16.56 -9.70
N GLN A 79 5.74 15.84 -10.21
CA GLN A 79 5.59 14.91 -11.33
C GLN A 79 4.60 13.78 -11.00
N VAL A 80 4.67 13.22 -9.79
CA VAL A 80 3.73 12.16 -9.39
C VAL A 80 2.32 12.71 -9.26
N VAL A 81 2.14 13.88 -8.64
CA VAL A 81 0.82 14.52 -8.50
C VAL A 81 0.21 14.81 -9.87
N ASP A 82 0.98 15.34 -10.81
CA ASP A 82 0.51 15.65 -12.15
C ASP A 82 0.07 14.38 -12.89
N VAL A 83 0.85 13.31 -12.82
CA VAL A 83 0.48 12.02 -13.42
C VAL A 83 -0.80 11.45 -12.78
N LEU A 84 -0.92 11.46 -11.45
CA LEU A 84 -2.14 10.98 -10.77
C LEU A 84 -3.39 11.77 -11.21
N ARG A 85 -3.26 13.08 -11.47
CA ARG A 85 -4.33 13.93 -11.98
C ARG A 85 -4.65 13.61 -13.44
N GLN A 86 -3.63 13.49 -14.29
CA GLN A 86 -3.79 13.14 -15.71
C GLN A 86 -4.45 11.77 -15.89
N CYS A 87 -4.09 10.78 -15.07
CA CYS A 87 -4.70 9.46 -15.06
C CYS A 87 -6.10 9.43 -14.42
N GLY A 88 -6.56 10.53 -13.81
CA GLY A 88 -7.88 10.62 -13.17
C GLY A 88 -8.04 9.79 -11.90
N ILE A 89 -6.93 9.50 -11.20
CA ILE A 89 -6.92 8.65 -10.00
C ILE A 89 -6.52 9.38 -8.72
N SER A 90 -6.08 10.64 -8.81
CA SER A 90 -5.63 11.46 -7.67
C SER A 90 -6.55 11.45 -6.44
N GLU A 91 -7.86 11.60 -6.66
CA GLU A 91 -8.89 11.69 -5.61
C GLU A 91 -9.42 10.31 -5.16
N GLN A 92 -8.88 9.20 -5.68
CA GLN A 92 -9.30 7.87 -5.23
C GLN A 92 -8.90 7.64 -3.77
N LEU A 93 -9.88 7.22 -2.97
CA LEU A 93 -9.73 7.03 -1.54
C LEU A 93 -9.34 5.59 -1.20
N VAL A 94 -8.47 5.45 -0.21
CA VAL A 94 -8.07 4.17 0.36
C VAL A 94 -8.09 4.26 1.89
N TRP A 95 -8.56 3.19 2.51
CA TRP A 95 -8.51 3.03 3.96
C TRP A 95 -7.20 2.36 4.34
N VAL A 96 -6.44 3.01 5.21
CA VAL A 96 -5.21 2.48 5.80
C VAL A 96 -5.46 2.25 7.28
N LYS A 97 -5.29 1.01 7.70
CA LYS A 97 -5.49 0.58 9.07
C LYS A 97 -4.24 -0.06 9.61
N TRP A 98 -3.90 0.23 10.85
CA TRP A 98 -2.79 -0.43 11.50
C TRP A 98 -3.00 -0.59 13.00
N LEU A 99 -2.47 -1.70 13.52
CA LEU A 99 -2.49 -2.02 14.94
C LEU A 99 -1.19 -1.54 15.56
N THR A 100 -1.28 -0.58 16.48
CA THR A 100 -0.12 -0.09 17.23
C THR A 100 0.03 -0.83 18.55
N LEU A 101 1.26 -1.22 18.88
CA LEU A 101 1.59 -1.84 20.15
C LEU A 101 1.44 -0.81 21.28
N GLY A 102 0.60 -1.12 22.26
CA GLY A 102 0.42 -0.31 23.46
C GLY A 102 1.73 -0.09 24.21
N ARG A 103 2.06 1.19 24.47
CA ARG A 103 3.29 1.58 25.16
C ARG A 103 3.24 1.24 26.65
N TRP A 104 4.40 1.03 27.26
CA TRP A 104 4.51 0.91 28.71
C TRP A 104 4.51 2.30 29.34
N SER A 105 3.59 2.54 30.28
CA SER A 105 3.49 3.79 31.02
C SER A 105 3.04 3.53 32.46
N GLY A 106 3.71 4.13 33.44
CA GLY A 106 3.30 4.05 34.84
C GLY A 106 3.26 2.62 35.40
N GLY A 107 4.16 1.74 34.95
CA GLY A 107 4.25 0.34 35.43
C GLY A 107 3.20 -0.62 34.83
N SER A 108 2.37 -0.17 33.89
CA SER A 108 1.44 -1.03 33.16
C SER A 108 1.58 -0.86 31.65
N ARG A 109 1.30 -1.93 30.89
CA ARG A 109 1.23 -1.89 29.44
C ARG A 109 -0.14 -1.36 29.00
N MET A 110 -0.15 -0.27 28.24
CA MET A 110 -1.37 0.23 27.60
C MET A 110 -1.92 -0.81 26.63
N ARG A 111 -3.23 -0.74 26.35
CA ARG A 111 -3.85 -1.59 25.34
C ARG A 111 -3.33 -1.25 23.95
N ASP A 112 -3.30 -2.26 23.09
CA ASP A 112 -3.06 -2.04 21.66
C ASP A 112 -4.22 -1.23 21.07
N ASP A 113 -3.89 -0.37 20.12
CA ASP A 113 -4.84 0.54 19.50
C ASP A 113 -4.91 0.31 17.99
N ILE A 114 -6.12 0.37 17.43
CA ILE A 114 -6.35 0.23 15.99
C ILE A 114 -6.58 1.63 15.44
N VAL A 115 -5.61 2.09 14.65
CA VAL A 115 -5.73 3.35 13.93
C VAL A 115 -6.35 3.08 12.57
N SER A 116 -7.37 3.86 12.20
CA SER A 116 -8.01 3.84 10.89
C SER A 116 -7.96 5.24 10.27
N ARG A 117 -7.43 5.34 9.06
CA ARG A 117 -7.34 6.59 8.30
C ARG A 117 -7.84 6.37 6.88
N GLN A 118 -8.62 7.32 6.38
CA GLN A 118 -9.00 7.38 4.98
C GLN A 118 -8.16 8.48 4.32
N VAL A 119 -7.47 8.14 3.24
CA VAL A 119 -6.59 9.06 2.51
C VAL A 119 -6.81 8.95 1.02
N SER A 120 -6.64 10.06 0.29
CA SER A 120 -6.56 10.02 -1.18
C SER A 120 -5.15 9.65 -1.64
N LEU A 121 -5.01 9.20 -2.89
CA LEU A 121 -3.68 8.95 -3.48
C LEU A 121 -2.83 10.23 -3.51
N VAL A 122 -3.42 11.40 -3.75
CA VAL A 122 -2.69 12.67 -3.72
C VAL A 122 -2.24 13.06 -2.29
N ASP A 123 -3.03 12.76 -1.25
CA ASP A 123 -2.65 13.02 0.14
C ASP A 123 -1.44 12.17 0.57
N VAL A 124 -1.34 10.94 0.07
CA VAL A 124 -0.17 10.05 0.29
C VAL A 124 1.11 10.66 -0.31
N VAL A 125 1.04 11.26 -1.51
CA VAL A 125 2.21 11.89 -2.17
C VAL A 125 2.61 13.20 -1.51
N THR A 126 1.62 14.03 -1.23
CA THR A 126 1.84 15.37 -0.67
C THR A 126 2.32 15.32 0.78
N GLY A 127 2.21 14.16 1.44
CA GLY A 127 2.69 13.96 2.80
C GLY A 127 1.84 14.69 3.83
N LYS A 128 0.60 15.08 3.49
CA LYS A 128 -0.35 15.64 4.47
C LYS A 128 -0.54 14.70 5.65
N GLU A 129 -0.49 13.39 5.40
CA GLU A 129 -0.45 12.36 6.44
C GLU A 129 0.88 11.60 6.43
N GLU A 130 1.94 12.25 6.90
CA GLU A 130 3.29 11.66 6.92
C GLU A 130 3.33 10.30 7.65
N THR A 131 2.58 10.17 8.75
CA THR A 131 2.45 8.91 9.49
C THR A 131 1.89 7.79 8.63
N VAL A 132 0.85 8.05 7.82
CA VAL A 132 0.27 7.04 6.93
C VAL A 132 1.28 6.61 5.88
N LEU A 133 1.99 7.55 5.26
CA LEU A 133 3.03 7.21 4.30
C LEU A 133 4.12 6.33 4.94
N ARG A 134 4.61 6.67 6.14
CA ARG A 134 5.61 5.86 6.84
C ARG A 134 5.10 4.44 7.16
N VAL A 135 3.84 4.30 7.57
CA VAL A 135 3.19 3.01 7.85
C VAL A 135 3.05 2.19 6.58
N LEU A 136 2.58 2.78 5.48
CA LEU A 136 2.47 2.13 4.17
C LEU A 136 3.83 1.67 3.64
N GLN A 137 4.88 2.47 3.85
CA GLN A 137 6.21 2.16 3.36
C GLN A 137 6.91 1.07 4.17
N ARG A 138 6.80 1.11 5.50
CA ARG A 138 7.50 0.18 6.39
C ARG A 138 6.72 -1.11 6.62
N GLY A 139 5.40 -1.05 6.58
CA GLY A 139 4.54 -2.15 7.02
C GLY A 139 4.69 -2.42 8.51
N VAL A 140 4.86 -3.70 8.85
CA VAL A 140 4.97 -4.18 10.24
C VAL A 140 6.36 -3.87 10.80
N VAL A 141 6.40 -3.20 11.95
CA VAL A 141 7.62 -2.87 12.71
C VAL A 141 7.35 -3.05 14.21
N HIS A 142 8.35 -2.89 15.08
CA HIS A 142 8.22 -3.12 16.53
C HIS A 142 7.01 -2.40 17.19
N GLU A 143 6.64 -1.21 16.71
CA GLU A 143 5.48 -0.46 17.22
C GLU A 143 4.19 -0.68 16.43
N VAL A 144 4.27 -1.29 15.23
CA VAL A 144 3.13 -1.48 14.31
C VAL A 144 3.03 -2.96 13.99
N LEU A 145 2.09 -3.64 14.63
CA LEU A 145 1.97 -5.10 14.58
C LEU A 145 1.33 -5.61 13.29
N ARG A 146 0.41 -4.82 12.71
CA ARG A 146 -0.34 -5.18 11.49
C ARG A 146 -0.65 -3.92 10.71
N VAL A 147 -0.63 -4.02 9.38
CA VAL A 147 -1.06 -2.96 8.46
C VAL A 147 -1.93 -3.58 7.39
N CYS A 148 -3.09 -2.97 7.14
CA CYS A 148 -4.01 -3.35 6.08
C CYS A 148 -4.42 -2.12 5.28
N ILE A 149 -4.50 -2.29 3.95
CA ILE A 149 -5.11 -1.31 3.04
C ILE A 149 -6.42 -1.88 2.52
N SER A 150 -7.45 -1.04 2.33
CA SER A 150 -8.76 -1.50 1.89
C SER A 150 -9.54 -0.44 1.11
N THR A 151 -10.48 -0.89 0.28
CA THR A 151 -11.33 0.01 -0.53
C THR A 151 -12.55 0.52 0.23
N VAL A 152 -12.91 -0.12 1.35
CA VAL A 152 -14.02 0.26 2.22
C VAL A 152 -13.57 0.22 3.68
N ASP A 153 -14.29 0.92 4.55
CA ASP A 153 -14.00 0.94 5.99
C ASP A 153 -14.38 -0.42 6.64
N LEU A 154 -13.63 -1.47 6.32
CA LEU A 154 -13.83 -2.77 6.96
C LEU A 154 -13.36 -2.64 8.39
N ALA A 155 -14.18 -3.04 9.36
CA ALA A 155 -13.63 -3.42 10.66
C ALA A 155 -12.40 -4.28 10.39
N CYS A 156 -11.29 -4.07 11.10
CA CYS A 156 -10.26 -5.10 11.11
C CYS A 156 -10.95 -6.33 11.66
N ALA A 157 -11.54 -7.15 10.77
CA ALA A 157 -11.95 -8.48 11.13
C ALA A 157 -10.68 -9.06 11.75
N PRO A 158 -10.77 -9.71 12.92
CA PRO A 158 -9.68 -10.55 13.34
C PRO A 158 -9.55 -11.61 12.25
N CYS A 159 -8.71 -11.36 11.24
CA CYS A 159 -8.30 -12.36 10.28
C CYS A 159 -7.84 -13.52 11.15
N SER A 160 -8.55 -14.65 10.97
CA SER A 160 -8.62 -15.80 11.87
C SER A 160 -7.39 -15.98 12.76
N SER A 161 -7.66 -16.04 14.07
CA SER A 161 -6.79 -16.64 15.08
C SER A 161 -6.01 -17.81 14.50
N SER A 162 -4.72 -17.61 14.25
CA SER A 162 -3.79 -18.71 14.01
C SER A 162 -2.44 -18.34 14.62
N THR A 163 -2.37 -18.71 15.89
CA THR A 163 -1.17 -19.07 16.63
C THR A 163 -0.12 -17.97 16.79
N ILE A 164 -0.25 -17.26 17.92
CA ILE A 164 0.90 -16.79 18.69
C ILE A 164 1.85 -17.98 18.86
N ARG A 165 2.91 -18.07 18.05
CA ARG A 165 4.10 -18.83 18.43
C ARG A 165 4.91 -17.91 19.30
N ASN A 166 4.79 -18.13 20.61
CA ASN A 166 5.78 -17.68 21.58
C ASN A 166 7.13 -18.30 21.18
N TYR A 167 8.12 -17.46 20.94
CA TYR A 167 9.53 -17.81 21.11
C TYR A 167 9.97 -17.22 22.44
#